data_AF-A0A535WTH4-F1
#
_entry.id   AF-A0A535WTH4-F1
#
_cell.length_a   1.000
_cell.length_b   1.000
_cell.length_c   1.000
_cell.angle_alpha   90.00
_cell.angle_beta   90.00
_cell.angle_gamma   90.00
#
_symmetry.space_group_name_H-M   'P 1'
#
loop_
_entity.id
_entity.type
_entity.pdbx_description
1 polymer ?
#
loop_
_entity_poly.entity_id
_entity_poly.type
_entity_poly.pdbx_seq_one_letter_code
_entity_poly.pdbx_strand_id
1 'polypeptide(L)' 'MKLIVAVVQGEDAERTVVALTDKGINSTRTASTGGFLQQGNVTLMIGVD' A
#
# COMPACT_ATOMS: atom_id res chain seq x y z
N MET A 1 16.18 -2.08 -9.25
CA MET A 1 14.91 -2.80 -9.02
C MET A 1 14.81 -3.41 -7.64
N LYS A 2 13.87 -2.91 -6.83
CA LYS A 2 13.41 -3.45 -5.54
C LYS A 2 11.88 -3.51 -5.52
N LEU A 3 11.34 -4.41 -4.71
CA LEU A 3 9.91 -4.49 -4.42
C LEU A 3 9.68 -4.09 -2.96
N ILE A 4 8.87 -3.04 -2.74
CA ILE A 4 8.42 -2.64 -1.42
C ILE A 4 7.04 -3.25 -1.19
N VAL A 5 6.86 -3.91 -0.05
CA VAL A 5 5.56 -4.38 0.45
C VAL A 5 5.21 -3.53 1.67
N ALA A 6 4.24 -2.63 1.52
CA ALA A 6 3.83 -1.71 2.57
C ALA A 6 2.44 -2.06 3.09
N VAL A 7 2.32 -2.37 4.37
CA VAL A 7 1.03 -2.52 5.06
C VAL A 7 0.65 -1.18 5.65
N VAL A 8 -0.47 -0.61 5.19
CA VAL A 8 -0.96 0.71 5.60
C VAL A 8 -2.39 0.59 6.14
N GLN A 9 -2.81 1.56 6.95
CA GLN A 9 -4.18 1.63 7.44
C GLN A 9 -5.16 1.85 6.29
N GLY A 10 -6.39 1.33 6.43
CA GLY A 10 -7.41 1.44 5.40
C GLY A 10 -7.76 2.90 5.05
N GLU A 11 -7.80 3.77 6.05
CA GLU A 11 -8.08 5.21 5.90
C GLU A 11 -6.97 5.99 5.18
N ASP A 12 -5.72 5.53 5.28
CA ASP A 12 -4.56 6.17 4.63
C ASP A 12 -4.27 5.61 3.23
N ALA A 13 -4.88 4.49 2.86
CA ALA A 13 -4.54 3.75 1.65
C ALA A 13 -4.72 4.58 0.38
N GLU A 14 -5.86 5.27 0.26
CA GLU A 14 -6.16 6.10 -0.92
C GLU A 14 -5.20 7.29 -1.04
N ARG A 15 -5.01 8.03 0.06
CA ARG A 15 -4.08 9.15 0.12
C ARG A 15 -2.64 8.72 -0.23
N THR A 16 -2.23 7.53 0.21
CA THR A 16 -0.91 6.98 -0.09
C THR A 16 -0.77 6.66 -1.58
N VAL A 17 -1.77 6.03 -2.20
CA VAL A 17 -1.77 5.71 -3.64
C VAL A 17 -1.73 6.98 -4.49
N VAL A 18 -2.50 8.02 -4.14
CA VAL A 18 -2.48 9.31 -4.84
C VAL A 18 -1.09 9.94 -4.75
N ALA A 19 -0.50 10.01 -3.55
CA ALA A 19 0.83 10.58 -3.36
C ALA A 19 1.95 9.83 -4.09
N LEU A 20 1.83 8.50 -4.25
CA LEU A 20 2.75 7.70 -5.07
C LEU A 20 2.56 8.01 -6.57
N THR A 21 1.31 8.06 -7.01
CA THR A 21 0.94 8.33 -8.41
C THR A 21 1.39 9.72 -8.86
N ASP A 22 1.21 10.73 -8.01
CA ASP A 22 1.67 12.12 -8.25
C ASP A 22 3.19 12.21 -8.44
N LYS A 23 3.94 11.24 -7.93
CA LYS A 23 5.40 11.11 -8.08
C LYS A 23 5.81 10.17 -9.22
N GLY A 24 4.86 9.65 -9.99
CA GLY A 24 5.11 8.68 -11.07
C GLY A 24 5.48 7.29 -10.56
N ILE A 25 5.21 6.97 -9.30
CA ILE A 25 5.48 5.66 -8.70
C ILE A 25 4.23 4.79 -8.79
N ASN A 26 4.34 3.68 -9.52
CA ASN A 26 3.24 2.74 -9.68
C ASN A 26 3.15 1.78 -8.48
N SER A 27 1.92 1.46 -8.09
CA SER A 27 1.65 0.51 -7.01
C SER A 27 0.43 -0.37 -7.32
N THR A 28 0.44 -1.59 -6.78
CA THR A 28 -0.70 -2.51 -6.81
C THR A 28 -1.30 -2.62 -5.42
N ARG A 29 -2.61 -2.39 -5.29
CA ARG A 29 -3.35 -2.45 -4.03
C ARG A 29 -4.03 -3.81 -3.84
N THR A 30 -3.93 -4.38 -2.64
CA THR A 30 -4.73 -5.55 -2.23
C THR A 30 -5.36 -5.33 -0.85
N ALA A 31 -6.60 -5.78 -0.68
CA ALA A 31 -7.24 -5.80 0.64
C ALA A 31 -6.59 -6.89 1.50
N SER A 32 -6.30 -6.58 2.76
CA SER A 32 -5.67 -7.51 3.70
C SER A 32 -6.23 -7.36 5.11
N THR A 33 -5.92 -8.31 5.99
CA THR A 33 -6.36 -8.29 7.39
C THR A 33 -5.14 -8.48 8.29
N GLY A 34 -5.02 -7.64 9.33
CA GLY A 34 -3.93 -7.75 10.30
C GLY A 34 -4.09 -8.97 11.21
N GLY A 35 -3.02 -9.76 11.39
CA GLY A 35 -3.08 -10.99 12.18
C GLY A 35 -3.30 -10.78 13.69
N PHE A 36 -2.93 -9.62 14.23
CA PHE A 36 -3.06 -9.33 15.67
C PHE A 36 -4.44 -8.73 16.02
N LEU A 37 -4.78 -7.59 15.41
CA LEU A 37 -6.06 -6.90 15.67
C LEU A 37 -7.24 -7.50 14.91
N GLN A 38 -6.98 -8.41 13.95
CA GLN A 38 -8.00 -8.99 13.06
C GLN A 38 -8.84 -7.94 12.31
N GLN A 39 -8.28 -6.75 12.12
CA GLN A 39 -8.92 -5.63 11.43
C GLN A 39 -8.42 -5.52 9.98
N GLY A 40 -9.33 -5.07 9.11
CA GLY A 40 -9.03 -4.79 7.71
C GLY A 40 -8.02 -3.67 7.54
N ASN A 41 -7.06 -3.88 6.65
CA ASN A 41 -6.06 -2.90 6.24
C ASN A 41 -5.78 -3.07 4.75
N VAL A 42 -4.75 -2.40 4.25
CA VAL A 42 -4.38 -2.46 2.83
C VAL A 42 -2.90 -2.77 2.71
N THR A 43 -2.57 -3.69 1.80
CA THR A 43 -1.19 -3.96 1.39
C THR A 43 -0.94 -3.35 0.02
N LEU A 44 0.13 -2.57 -0.10
CA LEU A 44 0.60 -1.97 -1.35
C LEU A 44 1.88 -2.69 -1.80
N MET A 45 1.91 -3.13 -3.05
CA MET A 45 3.09 -3.67 -3.72
C MET A 45 3.64 -2.62 -4.68
N ILE A 46 4.84 -2.12 -4.40
CA ILE A 46 5.41 -0.94 -5.07
C ILE A 46 6.74 -1.32 -5.71
N GLY A 47 6.82 -1.21 -7.03
CA GLY A 47 8.06 -1.40 -7.78
C GLY A 47 8.85 -0.10 -7.83
N VAL A 48 10.13 -0.14 -7.40
CA VAL A 48 11.06 0.99 -7.47
C VAL A 48 12.40 0.54 -8.03
N ASP A 49 13.17 1.46 -8.60
CA ASP A 49 14.54 1.20 -9.05
C ASP A 49 15.54 1.15 -7.88
#